data_AF-A0A7Y2BW51-F1
#
_entry.id   AF-A0A7Y2BW51-F1
#
_cell.length_a   1.000
_cell.length_b   1.000
_cell.length_c   1.000
_cell.angle_alpha   90.00
_cell.angle_beta   90.00
_cell.angle_gamma   90.00
#
_symmetry.space_group_name_H-M   'P 1'
#
loop_
_entity.id
_entity.type
_entity.pdbx_description
1 polymer ?
#
loop_
_entity_poly.entity_id
_entity_poly.type
_entity_poly.pdbx_seq_one_letter_code
_entity_poly.pdbx_strand_id
1 'polypeptide(L)'
;MEERNLDDLKNYLTLDKTAQQQFSGINDEERLLKDLKWAHRKVYLDEPNWRIWYIILEGIVIGNLGFHNISIKNKRAEIGYALHSEFQRKGYMFEAIQSLLSWAISKKLFIRIEAYIAPDNT
;
A
#
# COMPACT_ATOMS: atom_id res chain seq x y z
N MET A 1 -0.87 -12.71 -1.96
CA MET A 1 -0.76 -11.35 -1.41
C MET A 1 0.11 -11.46 -0.17
N GLU A 2 1.36 -10.99 -0.24
CA GLU A 2 2.26 -11.00 0.92
C GLU A 2 1.95 -9.79 1.80
N GLU A 3 1.77 -10.01 3.11
CA GLU A 3 1.71 -8.91 4.07
C GLU A 3 3.11 -8.35 4.21
N ARG A 4 3.30 -7.08 3.83
CA ARG A 4 4.51 -6.33 4.13
C ARG A 4 4.16 -5.17 5.03
N ASN A 5 4.72 -5.19 6.23
CA ASN A 5 4.32 -4.30 7.32
C ASN A 5 5.30 -3.12 7.47
N LEU A 6 5.18 -2.37 8.56
CA LEU A 6 6.03 -1.20 8.82
C LEU A 6 7.52 -1.55 8.88
N ASP A 7 7.87 -2.77 9.31
CA ASP A 7 9.26 -3.22 9.38
C ASP A 7 9.86 -3.46 8.00
N ASP A 8 9.06 -3.85 7.01
CA ASP A 8 9.51 -3.91 5.61
C ASP A 8 9.83 -2.52 5.08
N LEU A 9 9.03 -1.51 5.45
CA LEU A 9 9.33 -0.11 5.09
C LEU A 9 10.58 0.41 5.82
N LYS A 10 10.78 0.07 7.09
CA LYS A 10 12.02 0.41 7.81
C LYS A 10 13.23 -0.20 7.12
N ASN A 11 13.16 -1.49 6.77
CA ASN A 11 14.23 -2.18 6.05
C ASN A 11 14.48 -1.52 4.69
N TYR A 12 13.41 -1.25 3.92
CA TYR A 12 13.47 -0.57 2.63
C TYR A 12 14.24 0.76 2.68
N LEU A 13 14.00 1.59 3.71
CA LEU A 13 14.70 2.87 3.89
C LEU A 13 16.21 2.72 4.20
N THR A 14 16.66 1.55 4.61
CA THR A 14 18.09 1.27 4.92
C THR A 14 18.86 0.62 3.76
N LEU A 15 18.15 0.14 2.74
CA LEU A 15 18.75 -0.51 1.57
C LEU A 15 19.57 0.48 0.73
N ASP A 16 20.56 -0.04 -0.01
CA ASP A 16 21.22 0.74 -1.06
C ASP A 16 20.27 1.02 -2.25
N LYS A 17 20.65 1.95 -3.12
CA LYS A 17 19.82 2.38 -4.26
C LYS A 17 19.41 1.21 -5.16
N THR A 18 20.30 0.28 -5.45
CA THR A 18 20.02 -0.87 -6.33
C THR A 18 18.95 -1.77 -5.70
N ALA A 19 19.10 -2.08 -4.42
CA ALA A 19 18.14 -2.88 -3.67
C ALA A 19 16.80 -2.14 -3.47
N GLN A 20 16.81 -0.81 -3.33
CA GLN A 20 15.59 0.01 -3.29
C GLN A 20 14.82 -0.04 -4.61
N GLN A 21 15.52 0.06 -5.75
CA GLN A 21 14.92 -0.06 -7.08
C GLN A 21 14.34 -1.46 -7.29
N GLN A 22 15.03 -2.50 -6.84
CA GLN A 22 14.52 -3.87 -6.90
C GLN A 22 13.29 -4.08 -5.99
N PHE A 23 13.30 -3.53 -4.78
CA PHE A 23 12.19 -3.64 -3.83
C PHE A 23 10.93 -2.96 -4.35
N SER A 24 11.07 -1.72 -4.85
CA SER A 24 9.94 -0.89 -5.29
C SER A 24 9.52 -1.15 -6.74
N GLY A 25 10.39 -1.75 -7.55
CA GLY A 25 10.22 -1.85 -9.00
C GLY A 25 10.35 -0.49 -9.73
N ILE A 26 10.86 0.55 -9.06
CA ILE A 26 10.96 1.91 -9.60
C ILE A 26 12.40 2.17 -10.06
N ASN A 27 12.61 2.23 -11.37
CA ASN A 27 13.93 2.54 -11.95
C ASN A 27 14.18 4.06 -12.08
N ASP A 28 13.13 4.86 -12.18
CA ASP A 28 13.23 6.32 -12.27
C ASP A 28 13.62 6.96 -10.93
N GLU A 29 14.66 7.78 -10.94
CA GLU A 29 15.27 8.31 -9.71
C GLU A 29 14.39 9.36 -9.01
N GLU A 30 13.71 10.22 -9.77
CA GLU A 30 12.82 11.22 -9.18
C GLU A 30 11.63 10.55 -8.49
N ARG A 31 11.06 9.54 -9.15
CA ARG A 31 9.96 8.73 -8.61
C ARG A 31 10.41 7.90 -7.41
N LEU A 32 11.61 7.33 -7.45
CA LEU A 32 12.18 6.60 -6.30
C LEU A 32 12.33 7.54 -5.10
N LEU A 33 12.83 8.76 -5.31
CA LEU A 33 12.95 9.74 -4.24
C LEU A 33 11.59 10.12 -3.64
N LYS A 34 10.54 10.25 -4.46
CA LYS A 34 9.16 10.49 -3.99
C LYS A 34 8.65 9.32 -3.15
N ASP A 35 8.90 8.09 -3.60
CA ASP A 35 8.51 6.87 -2.90
C ASP A 35 9.23 6.72 -1.55
N LEU A 36 10.54 6.97 -1.50
CA LEU A 36 11.33 6.96 -0.25
C LEU A 36 10.86 8.04 0.73
N LYS A 37 10.54 9.25 0.25
CA LYS A 37 9.98 10.32 1.09
C LYS A 37 8.63 9.93 1.68
N TRP A 38 7.78 9.27 0.87
CA TRP A 38 6.51 8.73 1.33
C TRP A 38 6.74 7.66 2.41
N ALA A 39 7.62 6.68 2.16
CA ALA A 39 7.94 5.62 3.11
C ALA A 39 8.50 6.16 4.42
N HIS A 40 9.42 7.13 4.36
CA HIS A 40 9.95 7.81 5.55
C HIS A 40 8.85 8.48 6.36
N ARG A 41 7.94 9.22 5.70
CA ARG A 41 6.79 9.83 6.38
C ARG A 41 5.91 8.77 7.05
N LYS A 42 5.62 7.66 6.37
CA LYS A 42 4.80 6.58 6.93
C LYS A 42 5.43 5.89 8.13
N VAL A 43 6.74 5.69 8.10
CA VAL A 43 7.47 5.01 9.18
C VAL A 43 7.64 5.91 10.41
N TYR A 44 7.97 7.20 10.20
CA TYR A 44 8.46 8.06 11.27
C TYR A 44 7.50 9.17 11.69
N LEU A 45 6.53 9.55 10.85
CA LEU A 45 5.68 10.73 11.08
C LEU A 45 4.19 10.39 11.25
N ASP A 46 3.69 9.36 10.58
CA ASP A 46 2.27 8.98 10.63
C ASP A 46 2.01 7.93 11.74
N GLU A 47 0.83 7.95 12.37
CA GLU A 47 0.48 6.99 13.43
C GLU A 47 0.45 5.53 12.93
N PRO A 48 0.88 4.55 13.74
CA PRO A 48 1.21 3.18 13.29
C PRO A 48 0.00 2.26 12.99
N ASN A 49 -1.24 2.75 13.03
CA ASN A 49 -2.43 1.92 12.79
C ASN A 49 -2.72 1.66 11.30
N TRP A 50 -1.67 1.31 10.56
CA TRP A 50 -1.69 1.08 9.12
C TRP A 50 -1.28 -0.37 8.84
N ARG A 51 -2.01 -1.02 7.93
CA ARG A 51 -1.64 -2.33 7.38
C ARG A 51 -1.57 -2.21 5.88
N ILE A 52 -0.42 -2.54 5.30
CA ILE A 52 -0.13 -2.38 3.88
C ILE A 52 0.17 -3.74 3.27
N TRP A 53 -0.19 -3.90 2.01
CA TRP A 53 0.15 -5.04 1.17
C TRP A 53 0.64 -4.52 -0.18
N TYR A 54 1.61 -5.22 -0.75
CA TYR A 54 2.06 -4.94 -2.12
C TYR A 54 1.34 -5.82 -3.13
N ILE A 55 1.09 -5.23 -4.29
CA ILE A 55 0.63 -5.94 -5.48
C ILE A 55 1.88 -6.34 -6.25
N ILE A 56 2.10 -7.65 -6.41
CA ILE A 56 3.26 -8.21 -7.08
C ILE A 56 2.80 -8.89 -8.36
N LEU A 57 3.40 -8.52 -9.49
CA LEU A 57 3.20 -9.15 -10.78
C LEU A 57 4.56 -9.64 -11.28
N GLU A 58 4.69 -10.95 -11.50
CA GLU A 58 5.93 -11.57 -12.02
C GLU A 58 7.21 -11.21 -11.21
N GLY A 59 7.05 -11.05 -9.89
CA GLY A 59 8.15 -10.69 -8.98
C GLY A 59 8.42 -9.18 -8.86
N ILE A 60 7.68 -8.34 -9.58
CA ILE A 60 7.81 -6.88 -9.56
C ILE A 60 6.68 -6.27 -8.72
N VAL A 61 7.02 -5.31 -7.85
CA VAL A 61 6.02 -4.50 -7.14
C VAL A 61 5.40 -3.49 -8.10
N ILE A 62 4.08 -3.61 -8.32
CA ILE A 62 3.33 -2.74 -9.25
C ILE A 62 2.40 -1.75 -8.54
N GLY A 63 2.31 -1.84 -7.22
CA GLY A 63 1.52 -0.94 -6.39
C GLY A 63 1.31 -1.47 -4.98
N ASN A 64 0.47 -0.79 -4.22
CA ASN A 64 0.12 -1.16 -2.85
C ASN A 64 -1.33 -0.81 -2.53
N LEU A 65 -1.85 -1.47 -1.50
CA LEU A 65 -3.14 -1.18 -0.91
C LEU A 65 -3.14 -1.57 0.56
N GLY A 66 -4.06 -1.01 1.34
CA GLY A 66 -4.07 -1.27 2.75
C GLY A 66 -5.18 -0.57 3.52
N PHE A 67 -5.19 -0.84 4.82
CA PHE A 67 -6.10 -0.22 5.78
C PHE A 67 -5.37 0.82 6.62
N HIS A 68 -6.02 1.95 6.85
CA HIS A 68 -5.58 2.99 7.77
C HIS A 68 -6.79 3.52 8.57
N ASN A 69 -6.53 4.44 9.51
CA ASN A 69 -7.56 4.99 10.43
C ASN A 69 -8.42 3.90 11.10
N ILE A 70 -7.76 2.83 11.56
CA ILE A 70 -8.43 1.65 12.09
C ILE A 70 -9.02 1.94 13.47
N SER A 71 -10.34 1.79 13.59
CA SER A 71 -11.05 1.82 14.87
C SER A 71 -11.51 0.42 15.24
N ILE A 72 -10.77 -0.22 16.14
CA ILE A 72 -11.10 -1.57 16.64
C ILE A 72 -12.47 -1.57 17.33
N LYS A 73 -12.72 -0.56 18.18
CA LYS A 73 -13.98 -0.40 18.92
C LYS A 73 -15.20 -0.34 17.98
N ASN A 74 -15.08 0.40 16.88
CA ASN A 74 -16.18 0.60 15.93
C ASN A 74 -16.13 -0.38 14.74
N LYS A 75 -15.16 -1.30 14.69
CA LYS A 75 -14.90 -2.20 13.56
C LYS A 75 -14.89 -1.44 12.23
N ARG A 76 -14.14 -0.34 12.17
CA ARG A 76 -14.04 0.53 11.00
C ARG A 76 -12.60 0.66 10.53
N ALA A 77 -12.41 0.75 9.22
CA ALA A 77 -11.14 1.18 8.62
C ALA A 77 -11.38 2.05 7.39
N GLU A 78 -10.36 2.78 6.97
CA GLU A 78 -10.27 3.40 5.65
C GLU A 78 -9.37 2.55 4.75
N ILE A 79 -9.73 2.39 3.48
CA ILE A 79 -8.91 1.73 2.47
C ILE A 79 -8.19 2.78 1.62
N GLY A 80 -6.88 2.63 1.49
CA GLY A 80 -6.04 3.41 0.60
C GLY A 80 -5.33 2.50 -0.39
N TYR A 81 -5.11 2.98 -1.61
CA TYR A 81 -4.41 2.23 -2.64
C TYR A 81 -3.70 3.13 -3.65
N ALA A 82 -2.63 2.60 -4.23
CA ALA A 82 -1.87 3.24 -5.29
C ALA A 82 -1.35 2.19 -6.27
N LEU A 83 -1.40 2.50 -7.56
CA LEU A 83 -0.88 1.63 -8.61
C LEU A 83 0.01 2.43 -9.56
N HIS A 84 1.12 1.83 -9.94
CA HIS A 84 2.02 2.36 -10.95
C HIS A 84 1.25 2.63 -12.26
N SER A 85 1.48 3.79 -12.87
CA SER A 85 0.72 4.27 -14.05
C SER A 85 0.68 3.26 -15.20
N GLU A 86 1.79 2.57 -15.46
CA GLU A 86 1.94 1.55 -16.50
C GLU A 86 1.06 0.30 -16.30
N PHE A 87 0.54 0.11 -15.08
CA PHE A 87 -0.30 -1.03 -14.69
C PHE A 87 -1.77 -0.64 -14.47
N GLN A 88 -2.12 0.65 -14.60
CA GLN A 88 -3.49 1.12 -14.47
C GLN A 88 -4.38 0.64 -15.63
N ARG A 89 -5.70 0.64 -15.41
CA ARG A 89 -6.74 0.25 -16.40
C ARG A 89 -6.65 -1.20 -16.91
N LYS A 90 -5.90 -2.06 -16.21
CA LYS A 90 -5.73 -3.49 -16.53
C LYS A 90 -6.45 -4.44 -15.56
N GLY A 91 -7.21 -3.92 -14.59
CA GLY A 91 -7.96 -4.72 -13.61
C GLY A 91 -7.20 -5.12 -12.34
N TYR A 92 -5.87 -4.96 -12.29
CA TYR A 92 -5.05 -5.40 -11.14
C TYR A 92 -5.50 -4.82 -9.79
N MET A 93 -5.82 -3.52 -9.73
CA MET A 93 -6.29 -2.91 -8.48
C MET A 93 -7.66 -3.45 -8.05
N PHE A 94 -8.54 -3.75 -9.01
CA PHE A 94 -9.85 -4.32 -8.71
C PHE A 94 -9.70 -5.71 -8.06
N GLU A 95 -8.89 -6.59 -8.65
CA GLU A 95 -8.62 -7.92 -8.10
C GLU A 95 -7.95 -7.86 -6.73
N ALA A 96 -6.99 -6.93 -6.55
CA ALA A 96 -6.30 -6.73 -5.29
C ALA A 96 -7.28 -6.27 -4.17
N ILE A 97 -8.13 -5.29 -4.45
CA ILE A 97 -9.13 -4.80 -3.51
C ILE A 97 -10.13 -5.91 -3.16
N GLN A 98 -10.65 -6.63 -4.15
CA GLN A 98 -11.59 -7.75 -3.91
C GLN A 98 -10.98 -8.81 -2.99
N SER A 99 -9.71 -9.15 -3.21
CA SER A 99 -8.97 -10.10 -2.38
C SER A 99 -8.81 -9.60 -0.94
N LEU A 100 -8.41 -8.34 -0.76
CA LEU A 100 -8.22 -7.73 0.56
C LEU A 100 -9.55 -7.63 1.34
N LEU A 101 -10.62 -7.19 0.68
CA LEU A 101 -11.95 -7.09 1.29
C LEU A 101 -12.49 -8.46 1.68
N SER A 102 -12.35 -9.46 0.80
CA SER A 102 -12.77 -10.84 1.09
C SER A 102 -12.06 -11.40 2.33
N TRP A 103 -10.75 -11.17 2.43
CA TRP A 103 -9.98 -11.54 3.61
C TRP A 103 -10.49 -10.82 4.87
N ALA A 104 -10.64 -9.50 4.83
CA ALA A 104 -11.06 -8.70 5.98
C ALA A 104 -12.47 -9.07 6.50
N ILE A 105 -13.40 -9.32 5.57
CA ILE A 105 -14.76 -9.78 5.86
C ILE A 105 -14.74 -11.20 6.46
N SER A 106 -13.97 -12.12 5.88
CA SER A 106 -13.88 -13.51 6.38
C SER A 106 -13.37 -13.57 7.82
N LYS A 107 -12.48 -12.65 8.19
CA LYS A 107 -11.90 -12.49 9.53
C LYS A 107 -12.77 -11.63 10.45
N LYS A 108 -13.90 -11.09 9.96
CA LYS A 108 -14.83 -10.21 10.70
C LYS A 108 -14.13 -9.01 11.34
N LEU A 109 -13.11 -8.47 10.66
CA LEU A 109 -12.31 -7.35 11.16
C LEU A 109 -13.12 -6.05 11.21
N PHE A 110 -13.89 -5.80 10.15
CA PHE A 110 -14.60 -4.54 9.96
C PHE A 110 -16.07 -4.78 9.58
N ILE A 111 -16.93 -3.86 10.01
CA ILE A 111 -18.33 -3.73 9.58
C ILE A 111 -18.50 -2.55 8.61
N ARG A 112 -17.52 -1.64 8.55
CA ARG A 112 -17.52 -0.47 7.66
C ARG A 112 -16.11 -0.21 7.14
N ILE A 113 -15.99 -0.06 5.83
CA ILE A 113 -14.76 0.31 5.14
C ILE A 113 -15.07 1.52 4.26
N GLU A 114 -14.31 2.60 4.44
CA GLU A 114 -14.49 3.86 3.72
C GLU A 114 -13.28 4.13 2.82
N ALA A 115 -13.48 4.86 1.72
CA ALA A 115 -12.38 5.34 0.88
C ALA A 115 -12.58 6.84 0.65
N TYR A 116 -11.51 7.61 0.81
CA TYR A 116 -11.50 9.03 0.50
C TYR A 116 -10.53 9.27 -0.65
N ILE A 117 -10.99 9.98 -1.66
CA ILE A 117 -10.19 10.39 -2.81
C ILE A 117 -10.21 11.91 -2.91
N ALA A 118 -9.15 12.49 -3.48
CA ALA A 118 -9.16 13.90 -3.81
C ALA A 118 -10.24 14.17 -4.87
N PRO A 119 -10.96 15.32 -4.84
CA PRO A 119 -12.07 15.59 -5.75
C PRO A 119 -11.69 15.55 -7.25
N ASP A 120 -10.42 15.76 -7.56
CA ASP A 120 -9.83 15.74 -8.89
C ASP A 120 -9.37 14.35 -9.36
N ASN A 121 -9.40 13.34 -8.48
CA ASN A 121 -9.06 11.96 -8.80
C ASN A 121 -10.27 11.23 -9.41
N THR A 122 -10.45 11.36 -10.73
CA THR A 122 -11.57 10.78 -11.51
C THR A 122 -11.19 9.50 -12.26
#